data_AF-A0A4Y9QKB6-F1
#
_entry.id   AF-A0A4Y9QKB6-F1
#
_cell.length_a   1.000
_cell.length_b   1.000
_cell.length_c   1.000
_cell.angle_alpha   90.00
_cell.angle_beta   90.00
_cell.angle_gamma   90.00
#
_symmetry.space_group_name_H-M   'P 1'
#
loop_
_entity.id
_entity.type
_entity.pdbx_description
1 polymer ?
#
loop_
_entity_poly.entity_id
_entity_poly.type
_entity_poly.pdbx_seq_one_letter_code
_entity_poly.pdbx_strand_id
1 'polypeptide(L)'
;FRKDDKFYFSSTGHPRVGGMDVYEAGYSNGAVSNVRNMGIPINTLADDFGYRVLENGDVYLASNRKGGMGLDDLYLIEEMYKQFLARVIDCEGVVMTDSYMANLRDNTQGLSVSTQMNQGKLTAELEPESDFSLTISKPGYFSVTDNSITTKGFEGDTVKREYKLMPIPYQLPVYVDIVYYDLDKFAIREDAKPALDKIAEIMKKYSFLDLLVASHTDSRASDEYNIKLSNNRAKAVTEYMAQYNIAADRIRLEWFGESQLVNDCGNGVPCSEANHQLNRRSELVLEAFPDPTVQYDIPAELKDKDFCNPEDLFEMLQDEISQIPTIYFDFDKAMLRSVHKKELERTAIMLKRMPNLMLYIEGHTDQRGSEEYNQSLSERRADAVMEYLMKRGIEENRMEHQWFGETRPVHDCNTETCTEAMHQLNRRTELRVGKSAFTYTGRRKKVDTM
;
A
#
# COMPACT_ATOMS: atom_id res chain seq x y z
N PHE A 1 -52.38 11.93 26.69
CA PHE A 1 -53.19 11.79 25.46
C PHE A 1 -52.83 10.48 24.75
N ARG A 2 -53.69 10.00 23.86
CA ARG A 2 -53.43 8.80 23.06
C ARG A 2 -52.97 9.18 21.65
N LYS A 3 -51.96 8.47 21.13
CA LYS A 3 -51.56 8.49 19.72
C LYS A 3 -51.25 7.04 19.33
N ASP A 4 -51.94 6.54 18.31
CA ASP A 4 -51.86 5.15 17.88
C ASP A 4 -52.09 4.15 19.03
N ASP A 5 -51.19 3.20 19.23
CA ASP A 5 -51.19 2.19 20.30
C ASP A 5 -50.50 2.67 21.58
N LYS A 6 -50.21 3.97 21.69
CA LYS A 6 -49.50 4.58 22.82
C LYS A 6 -50.35 5.58 23.59
N PHE A 7 -50.15 5.60 24.90
CA PHE A 7 -50.73 6.54 25.83
C PHE A 7 -49.65 7.31 26.57
N TYR A 8 -49.67 8.63 26.41
CA TYR A 8 -48.74 9.55 27.06
C TYR A 8 -49.42 10.25 28.22
N PHE A 9 -48.75 10.37 29.35
CA PHE A 9 -49.29 11.09 30.51
C PHE A 9 -48.18 11.61 31.40
N SER A 10 -48.51 12.58 32.24
CA SER A 10 -47.58 13.12 33.22
C SER A 10 -47.99 12.71 34.63
N SER A 11 -47.02 12.35 35.46
CA SER A 11 -47.31 11.80 36.79
C SER A 11 -46.16 11.99 37.77
N THR A 12 -46.50 12.10 39.05
CA THR A 12 -45.56 12.07 40.19
C THR A 12 -45.56 10.72 40.91
N GLY A 13 -46.41 9.77 40.47
CA GLY A 13 -46.66 8.47 41.11
C GLY A 13 -45.78 7.31 40.63
N HIS A 14 -44.79 7.57 39.78
CA HIS A 14 -43.87 6.57 39.22
C HIS A 14 -42.40 6.98 39.44
N PRO A 15 -41.41 6.08 39.24
CA PRO A 15 -39.99 6.44 39.26
C PRO A 15 -39.68 7.57 38.27
N ARG A 16 -39.06 8.64 38.78
CA ARG A 16 -38.95 9.94 38.10
C ARG A 16 -37.53 10.48 38.06
N VAL A 17 -37.28 11.38 37.13
CA VAL A 17 -36.09 12.22 36.97
C VAL A 17 -36.24 13.48 37.84
N GLY A 18 -37.39 14.15 37.79
CA GLY A 18 -37.62 15.45 38.42
C GLY A 18 -38.91 15.55 39.24
N GLY A 19 -39.61 16.68 39.09
CA GLY A 19 -40.88 16.96 39.74
C GLY A 19 -42.00 16.09 39.17
N MET A 20 -42.77 16.64 38.25
CA MET A 20 -43.69 15.88 37.39
C MET A 20 -42.99 15.46 36.11
N ASP A 21 -43.12 14.18 35.73
CA ASP A 21 -42.46 13.63 34.55
C ASP A 21 -43.48 13.13 33.52
N VAL A 22 -43.10 13.15 32.24
CA VAL A 22 -43.81 12.52 31.13
C VAL A 22 -43.45 11.03 31.02
N TYR A 23 -44.49 10.21 30.86
CA TYR A 23 -44.42 8.76 30.67
C TYR A 23 -45.10 8.37 29.36
N GLU A 24 -44.58 7.31 28.75
CA GLU A 24 -45.19 6.57 27.65
C GLU A 24 -45.68 5.22 28.18
N ALA A 25 -46.85 4.77 27.74
CA ALA A 25 -47.37 3.44 28.03
C ALA A 25 -48.02 2.84 26.79
N GLY A 26 -47.99 1.52 26.67
CA GLY A 26 -48.79 0.80 25.69
C GLY A 26 -50.28 0.90 26.03
N TYR A 27 -51.12 1.03 25.02
CA TYR A 27 -52.57 1.11 25.18
C TYR A 27 -53.28 0.20 24.17
N SER A 28 -53.88 -0.88 24.67
CA SER A 28 -54.63 -1.83 23.85
C SER A 28 -55.88 -2.30 24.57
N ASN A 29 -57.00 -2.41 23.84
CA ASN A 29 -58.29 -2.92 24.36
C ASN A 29 -58.74 -2.27 25.68
N GLY A 30 -58.48 -0.97 25.86
CA GLY A 30 -58.85 -0.24 27.08
C GLY A 30 -57.88 -0.40 28.26
N ALA A 31 -56.83 -1.20 28.12
CA ALA A 31 -55.82 -1.44 29.15
C ALA A 31 -54.51 -0.69 28.87
N VAL A 32 -53.93 -0.12 29.94
CA VAL A 32 -52.60 0.50 29.94
C VAL A 32 -51.57 -0.53 30.39
N SER A 33 -50.46 -0.64 29.68
CA SER A 33 -49.35 -1.56 30.02
C SER A 33 -47.99 -0.90 29.77
N ASN A 34 -46.92 -1.50 30.30
CA ASN A 34 -45.53 -1.13 30.00
C ASN A 34 -45.22 0.38 30.18
N VAL A 35 -45.65 0.96 31.31
CA VAL A 35 -45.37 2.37 31.63
C VAL A 35 -43.86 2.60 31.73
N ARG A 36 -43.34 3.52 30.92
CA ARG A 36 -41.92 3.91 30.86
C ARG A 36 -41.78 5.41 30.99
N ASN A 37 -40.84 5.85 31.82
CA ASN A 37 -40.43 7.25 31.88
C ASN A 37 -39.76 7.66 30.55
N MET A 38 -40.07 8.83 30.00
CA MET A 38 -39.52 9.29 28.72
C MET A 38 -38.06 9.78 28.79
N GLY A 39 -37.53 10.04 29.98
CA GLY A 39 -36.13 10.41 30.21
C GLY A 39 -35.73 11.77 29.66
N ILE A 40 -34.46 12.14 29.84
CA ILE A 40 -33.84 13.36 29.28
C ILE A 40 -33.68 13.17 27.75
N PRO A 41 -33.95 14.18 26.88
CA PRO A 41 -34.22 15.59 27.21
C PRO A 41 -35.71 15.94 27.42
N ILE A 42 -36.62 14.97 27.34
CA ILE A 42 -38.07 15.22 27.52
C ILE A 42 -38.35 15.64 28.97
N ASN A 43 -37.89 14.84 29.92
CA ASN A 43 -37.96 15.09 31.36
C ASN A 43 -36.66 15.71 31.85
N THR A 44 -36.78 16.58 32.85
CA THR A 44 -35.70 17.32 33.50
C THR A 44 -35.82 17.17 35.02
N LEU A 45 -35.10 17.97 35.80
CA LEU A 45 -35.29 18.05 37.25
C LEU A 45 -36.52 18.88 37.65
N ALA A 46 -37.16 19.54 36.69
CA ALA A 46 -38.31 20.42 36.87
C ALA A 46 -39.64 19.65 36.72
N ASP A 47 -40.76 20.35 36.63
CA ASP A 47 -42.04 19.78 36.20
C ASP A 47 -42.12 19.81 34.67
N ASP A 48 -42.31 18.64 34.06
CA ASP A 48 -42.43 18.42 32.63
C ASP A 48 -43.74 17.70 32.33
N PHE A 49 -44.65 18.40 31.67
CA PHE A 49 -46.00 17.91 31.44
C PHE A 49 -46.62 18.42 30.15
N GLY A 50 -47.85 17.99 29.87
CA GLY A 50 -48.57 18.45 28.69
C GLY A 50 -47.92 18.02 27.36
N TYR A 51 -47.09 16.97 27.37
CA TYR A 51 -46.48 16.39 26.18
C TYR A 51 -47.55 16.18 25.10
N ARG A 52 -47.28 16.68 23.90
CA ARG A 52 -48.22 16.61 22.79
C ARG A 52 -47.47 16.55 21.48
N VAL A 53 -47.83 15.56 20.65
CA VAL A 53 -47.39 15.50 19.25
C VAL A 53 -48.53 16.01 18.38
N LEU A 54 -48.25 17.01 17.54
CA LEU A 54 -49.18 17.57 16.58
C LEU A 54 -49.18 16.76 15.27
N GLU A 55 -50.15 17.04 14.39
CA GLU A 55 -50.30 16.32 13.12
C GLU A 55 -49.12 16.56 12.16
N ASN A 56 -48.47 17.73 12.25
CA ASN A 56 -47.28 18.07 11.47
C ASN A 56 -45.99 17.43 12.00
N GLY A 57 -46.05 16.68 13.10
CA GLY A 57 -44.90 16.04 13.72
C GLY A 57 -44.28 16.85 14.88
N ASP A 58 -44.61 18.12 15.02
CA ASP A 58 -44.06 18.95 16.10
C ASP A 58 -44.43 18.39 17.47
N VAL A 59 -43.47 18.44 18.38
CA VAL A 59 -43.65 17.95 19.74
C VAL A 59 -43.55 19.12 20.69
N TYR A 60 -44.62 19.36 21.44
CA TYR A 60 -44.65 20.40 22.46
C TYR A 60 -44.67 19.77 23.85
N LEU A 61 -44.05 20.46 24.81
CA LEU A 61 -44.25 20.19 26.24
C LEU A 61 -44.41 21.50 27.01
N ALA A 62 -45.06 21.44 28.17
CA ALA A 62 -45.08 22.51 29.15
C ALA A 62 -44.06 22.20 30.25
N SER A 63 -43.28 23.19 30.67
CA SER A 63 -42.28 22.99 31.71
C SER A 63 -41.93 24.26 32.46
N ASN A 64 -41.61 24.12 33.75
CA ASN A 64 -40.98 25.17 34.57
C ASN A 64 -39.45 25.04 34.63
N ARG A 65 -38.86 24.36 33.64
CA ARG A 65 -37.41 24.25 33.50
C ARG A 65 -36.73 25.63 33.48
N LYS A 66 -35.52 25.66 34.04
CA LYS A 66 -34.70 26.88 34.14
C LYS A 66 -34.41 27.44 32.76
N GLY A 67 -34.56 28.77 32.60
CA GLY A 67 -34.33 29.47 31.34
C GLY A 67 -35.60 29.92 30.63
N GLY A 68 -36.77 29.56 31.16
CA GLY A 68 -38.08 30.02 30.71
C GLY A 68 -38.35 31.51 30.98
N MET A 69 -39.44 32.02 30.40
CA MET A 69 -39.96 33.38 30.57
C MET A 69 -41.07 33.47 31.64
N GLY A 70 -41.60 32.34 32.11
CA GLY A 70 -42.76 32.28 33.00
C GLY A 70 -42.64 31.23 34.11
N LEU A 71 -43.80 30.83 34.65
CA LEU A 71 -43.91 29.72 35.58
C LEU A 71 -43.80 28.41 34.81
N ASP A 72 -44.81 28.08 34.01
CA ASP A 72 -44.78 26.97 33.06
C ASP A 72 -44.81 27.51 31.63
N ASP A 73 -43.75 27.30 30.87
CA ASP A 73 -43.64 27.73 29.48
C ASP A 73 -43.89 26.57 28.52
N LEU A 74 -44.36 26.88 27.32
CA LEU A 74 -44.49 25.92 26.22
C LEU A 74 -43.17 25.85 25.44
N TYR A 75 -42.57 24.67 25.42
CA TYR A 75 -41.37 24.34 24.66
C TYR A 75 -41.74 23.53 23.43
N LEU A 76 -41.21 23.92 22.28
CA LEU A 76 -41.10 23.05 21.11
C LEU A 76 -39.85 22.19 21.28
N ILE A 77 -40.00 20.88 21.18
CA ILE A 77 -38.89 19.93 21.17
C ILE A 77 -38.42 19.82 19.73
N GLU A 78 -37.27 20.42 19.48
CA GLU A 78 -36.52 20.21 18.25
C GLU A 78 -35.51 19.10 18.51
N GLU A 79 -35.57 18.01 17.73
CA GLU A 79 -34.48 17.05 17.68
C GLU A 79 -33.25 17.78 17.12
N MET A 80 -32.35 18.23 18.01
CA MET A 80 -31.14 18.90 17.59
C MET A 80 -30.13 17.86 17.09
N TYR A 81 -30.35 17.41 15.86
CA TYR A 81 -29.34 16.72 15.08
C TYR A 81 -28.02 17.48 15.18
N LYS A 82 -26.95 16.76 15.50
CA LYS A 82 -25.60 17.33 15.40
C LYS A 82 -25.23 17.38 13.92
N GLN A 83 -24.61 18.46 13.49
CA GLN A 83 -24.16 18.58 12.12
C GLN A 83 -22.84 17.84 11.93
N PHE A 84 -22.68 17.13 10.83
CA PHE A 84 -21.40 16.59 10.39
C PHE A 84 -20.86 17.44 9.25
N LEU A 85 -19.58 17.79 9.32
CA LEU A 85 -18.88 18.48 8.25
C LEU A 85 -17.49 17.88 8.07
N ALA A 86 -17.28 17.21 6.94
CA ALA A 86 -15.97 16.71 6.56
C ALA A 86 -15.46 17.39 5.29
N ARG A 87 -14.16 17.70 5.30
CA ARG A 87 -13.40 18.05 4.09
C ARG A 87 -12.68 16.79 3.60
N VAL A 88 -12.78 16.51 2.30
CA VAL A 88 -11.98 15.47 1.67
C VAL A 88 -10.93 16.15 0.81
N ILE A 89 -9.67 15.86 1.05
CA ILE A 89 -8.53 16.50 0.39
C ILE A 89 -7.65 15.46 -0.31
N ASP A 90 -6.95 15.89 -1.35
CA ASP A 90 -5.87 15.14 -1.96
C ASP A 90 -4.53 15.35 -1.22
N CYS A 91 -3.46 14.85 -1.81
CA CYS A 91 -2.12 14.91 -1.27
C CYS A 91 -1.50 16.31 -1.28
N GLU A 92 -1.99 17.19 -2.15
CA GLU A 92 -1.63 18.59 -2.25
C GLU A 92 -2.44 19.47 -1.27
N GLY A 93 -3.38 18.87 -0.52
CA GLY A 93 -4.27 19.58 0.40
C GLY A 93 -5.41 20.31 -0.30
N VAL A 94 -5.61 20.06 -1.59
CA VAL A 94 -6.69 20.62 -2.38
C VAL A 94 -7.96 19.83 -2.08
N VAL A 95 -9.07 20.56 -1.90
CA VAL A 95 -10.36 19.92 -1.64
C VAL A 95 -10.82 19.17 -2.88
N MET A 96 -11.11 17.87 -2.71
CA MET A 96 -11.59 17.03 -3.79
C MET A 96 -13.04 17.37 -4.12
N THR A 97 -13.25 18.01 -5.27
CA THR A 97 -14.60 18.34 -5.78
C THR A 97 -15.18 17.26 -6.70
N ASP A 98 -14.34 16.33 -7.15
CA ASP A 98 -14.75 15.17 -7.93
C ASP A 98 -15.64 14.22 -7.13
N SER A 99 -16.46 13.43 -7.82
CA SER A 99 -17.28 12.41 -7.19
C SER A 99 -16.41 11.35 -6.47
N TYR A 100 -16.68 11.16 -5.18
CA TYR A 100 -16.28 10.01 -4.37
C TYR A 100 -17.53 9.45 -3.68
N MET A 101 -17.47 8.19 -3.23
CA MET A 101 -18.55 7.58 -2.45
C MET A 101 -18.26 7.77 -0.97
N ALA A 102 -19.29 8.15 -0.20
CA ALA A 102 -19.22 8.26 1.25
C ALA A 102 -20.40 7.51 1.88
N ASN A 103 -20.10 6.45 2.63
CA ASN A 103 -21.08 5.70 3.39
C ASN A 103 -20.94 6.05 4.87
N LEU A 104 -21.91 6.79 5.39
CA LEU A 104 -22.01 7.10 6.81
C LEU A 104 -23.07 6.18 7.43
N ARG A 105 -22.74 5.53 8.54
CA ARG A 105 -23.62 4.62 9.26
C ARG A 105 -23.71 5.02 10.72
N ASP A 106 -24.92 5.05 11.26
CA ASP A 106 -25.18 5.07 12.69
C ASP A 106 -25.03 3.63 13.21
N ASN A 107 -24.00 3.39 14.01
CA ASN A 107 -23.71 2.08 14.58
C ASN A 107 -24.59 1.77 15.80
N THR A 108 -25.19 2.79 16.43
CA THR A 108 -26.08 2.66 17.60
C THR A 108 -27.47 2.20 17.15
N GLN A 109 -27.98 2.78 16.06
CA GLN A 109 -29.27 2.41 15.48
C GLN A 109 -29.15 1.34 14.39
N GLY A 110 -27.96 1.16 13.82
CA GLY A 110 -27.70 0.23 12.73
C GLY A 110 -28.22 0.71 11.37
N LEU A 111 -28.42 2.01 11.20
CA LEU A 111 -29.00 2.64 10.00
C LEU A 111 -27.95 3.39 9.18
N SER A 112 -28.17 3.49 7.87
CA SER A 112 -27.38 4.38 7.01
C SER A 112 -27.85 5.83 7.18
N VAL A 113 -26.91 6.76 7.25
CA VAL A 113 -27.15 8.20 7.34
C VAL A 113 -26.98 8.80 5.95
N SER A 114 -27.94 9.63 5.54
CA SER A 114 -27.85 10.35 4.26
C SER A 114 -26.75 11.39 4.30
N THR A 115 -25.87 11.39 3.30
CA THR A 115 -24.81 12.37 3.15
C THR A 115 -25.06 13.27 1.94
N GLN A 116 -24.63 14.52 2.02
CA GLN A 116 -24.67 15.48 0.93
C GLN A 116 -23.26 15.94 0.61
N MET A 117 -22.94 16.09 -0.67
CA MET A 117 -21.65 16.58 -1.13
C MET A 117 -21.84 17.90 -1.86
N ASN A 118 -21.22 18.96 -1.34
CA ASN A 118 -21.29 20.30 -1.92
C ASN A 118 -19.89 20.93 -1.97
N GLN A 119 -19.38 21.20 -3.17
CA GLN A 119 -18.06 21.79 -3.40
C GLN A 119 -16.93 21.09 -2.60
N GLY A 120 -16.97 19.75 -2.58
CA GLY A 120 -15.98 18.89 -1.89
C GLY A 120 -16.06 18.90 -0.35
N LYS A 121 -17.15 19.43 0.21
CA LYS A 121 -17.53 19.24 1.61
C LYS A 121 -18.60 18.16 1.70
N LEU A 122 -18.39 17.20 2.58
CA LEU A 122 -19.34 16.16 2.94
C LEU A 122 -20.11 16.60 4.19
N THR A 123 -21.43 16.65 4.12
CA THR A 123 -22.30 17.02 5.24
C THR A 123 -23.35 15.96 5.52
N ALA A 124 -23.75 15.85 6.79
CA ALA A 124 -24.84 14.96 7.23
C ALA A 124 -25.44 15.45 8.55
N GLU A 125 -26.62 14.95 8.88
CA GLU A 125 -27.25 15.12 10.19
C GLU A 125 -27.01 13.87 11.03
N LEU A 126 -26.51 14.05 12.24
CA LEU A 126 -26.16 12.99 13.17
C LEU A 126 -27.13 12.98 14.35
N GLU A 127 -27.69 11.82 14.62
CA GLU A 127 -28.46 11.57 15.83
C GLU A 127 -27.60 11.84 17.08
N PRO A 128 -28.15 12.47 18.14
CA PRO A 128 -27.45 12.67 19.39
C PRO A 128 -27.16 11.33 20.09
N GLU A 129 -26.19 11.32 21.00
CA GLU A 129 -25.84 10.16 21.83
C GLU A 129 -25.58 8.85 21.04
N SER A 130 -25.03 8.98 19.84
CA SER A 130 -24.83 7.87 18.90
C SER A 130 -23.37 7.79 18.42
N ASP A 131 -22.94 6.58 18.11
CA ASP A 131 -21.63 6.30 17.50
C ASP A 131 -21.80 6.01 16.01
N PHE A 132 -20.89 6.52 15.19
CA PHE A 132 -20.96 6.45 13.73
C PHE A 132 -19.70 5.86 13.11
N SER A 133 -19.84 5.30 11.92
CA SER A 133 -18.73 4.92 11.05
C SER A 133 -18.88 5.59 9.68
N LEU A 134 -17.77 6.09 9.14
CA LEU A 134 -17.72 6.68 7.80
C LEU A 134 -16.69 5.93 6.97
N THR A 135 -17.09 5.43 5.81
CA THR A 135 -16.18 4.92 4.78
C THR A 135 -16.25 5.81 3.55
N ILE A 136 -15.09 6.34 3.13
CA ILE A 136 -14.93 7.10 1.89
C ILE A 136 -14.14 6.24 0.90
N SER A 137 -14.65 6.10 -0.32
CA SER A 137 -13.99 5.37 -1.39
C SER A 137 -14.03 6.14 -2.71
N LYS A 138 -12.91 6.09 -3.43
CA LYS A 138 -12.76 6.66 -4.76
C LYS A 138 -11.87 5.72 -5.58
N PRO A 139 -12.28 5.30 -6.79
CA PRO A 139 -11.45 4.45 -7.63
C PRO A 139 -10.06 5.06 -7.83
N GLY A 140 -9.02 4.25 -7.58
CA GLY A 140 -7.63 4.69 -7.68
C GLY A 140 -7.01 5.26 -6.41
N TYR A 141 -7.79 5.39 -5.33
CA TYR A 141 -7.33 5.90 -4.04
C TYR A 141 -7.61 4.89 -2.94
N PHE A 142 -6.83 4.87 -1.87
CA PHE A 142 -7.12 4.02 -0.72
C PHE A 142 -8.45 4.42 -0.10
N SER A 143 -9.26 3.43 0.30
CA SER A 143 -10.46 3.73 1.08
C SER A 143 -10.05 4.18 2.48
N VAL A 144 -10.77 5.17 3.02
CA VAL A 144 -10.59 5.67 4.39
C VAL A 144 -11.81 5.26 5.20
N THR A 145 -11.58 4.66 6.36
CA THR A 145 -12.64 4.30 7.31
C THR A 145 -12.38 4.96 8.66
N ASP A 146 -13.33 5.75 9.13
CA ASP A 146 -13.32 6.42 10.44
C ASP A 146 -14.44 5.87 11.32
N ASN A 147 -14.07 5.13 12.36
CA ASN A 147 -14.98 4.58 13.36
C ASN A 147 -14.99 5.39 14.67
N SER A 148 -14.36 6.58 14.68
CA SER A 148 -14.20 7.42 15.88
C SER A 148 -15.27 8.51 16.02
N ILE A 149 -16.20 8.59 15.09
CA ILE A 149 -17.24 9.63 15.07
C ILE A 149 -18.27 9.28 16.15
N THR A 150 -18.48 10.19 17.10
CA THR A 150 -19.47 10.02 18.18
C THR A 150 -20.11 11.35 18.53
N THR A 151 -21.40 11.32 18.86
CA THR A 151 -22.16 12.45 19.43
C THR A 151 -22.43 12.27 20.92
N LYS A 152 -21.98 11.16 21.54
CA LYS A 152 -22.13 10.89 22.97
C LYS A 152 -21.32 11.86 23.80
N GLY A 153 -22.00 12.64 24.64
CA GLY A 153 -21.36 13.71 25.42
C GLY A 153 -20.73 14.82 24.57
N PHE A 154 -21.10 14.93 23.28
CA PHE A 154 -20.63 16.00 22.41
C PHE A 154 -21.44 17.28 22.64
N GLU A 155 -20.86 18.24 23.34
CA GLU A 155 -21.52 19.51 23.69
C GLU A 155 -21.67 20.47 22.49
N GLY A 156 -20.84 20.32 21.44
CA GLY A 156 -20.89 21.19 20.27
C GLY A 156 -22.03 20.89 19.31
N ASP A 157 -22.23 21.77 18.33
CA ASP A 157 -23.29 21.61 17.32
C ASP A 157 -22.80 20.93 16.03
N THR A 158 -21.48 20.94 15.77
CA THR A 158 -20.92 20.39 14.53
C THR A 158 -19.68 19.54 14.79
N VAL A 159 -19.75 18.26 14.42
CA VAL A 159 -18.60 17.36 14.36
C VAL A 159 -17.84 17.62 13.07
N LYS A 160 -16.61 18.14 13.19
CA LYS A 160 -15.75 18.44 12.04
C LYS A 160 -14.67 17.37 11.83
N ARG A 161 -14.41 17.04 10.56
CA ARG A 161 -13.38 16.09 10.14
C ARG A 161 -12.66 16.56 8.88
N GLU A 162 -11.47 16.04 8.69
CA GLU A 162 -10.72 16.18 7.45
C GLU A 162 -10.12 14.81 7.10
N TYR A 163 -10.35 14.36 5.87
CA TYR A 163 -9.88 13.07 5.37
C TYR A 163 -9.00 13.30 4.15
N LYS A 164 -7.82 12.67 4.15
CA LYS A 164 -6.90 12.71 3.02
C LYS A 164 -7.05 11.42 2.22
N LEU A 165 -7.36 11.51 0.92
CA LEU A 165 -7.35 10.36 0.02
C LEU A 165 -5.99 10.24 -0.65
N MET A 166 -5.31 9.13 -0.40
CA MET A 166 -4.00 8.83 -0.97
C MET A 166 -4.17 7.92 -2.21
N PRO A 167 -3.50 8.20 -3.33
CA PRO A 167 -3.55 7.34 -4.50
C PRO A 167 -2.96 5.96 -4.20
N ILE A 168 -3.53 4.91 -4.78
CA ILE A 168 -2.97 3.55 -4.65
C ILE A 168 -1.80 3.41 -5.63
N PRO A 169 -0.60 3.03 -5.17
CA PRO A 169 0.54 2.81 -6.05
C PRO A 169 0.44 1.42 -6.68
N TYR A 170 -0.52 1.24 -7.59
CA TYR A 170 -0.75 -0.05 -8.24
C TYR A 170 0.47 -0.58 -8.97
N GLN A 171 0.67 -1.89 -8.89
CA GLN A 171 1.73 -2.63 -9.57
C GLN A 171 3.12 -2.06 -9.28
N LEU A 172 3.32 -1.49 -8.09
CA LEU A 172 4.61 -0.93 -7.68
C LEU A 172 5.57 -2.08 -7.36
N PRO A 173 6.65 -2.28 -8.12
CA PRO A 173 7.62 -3.30 -7.78
C PRO A 173 8.38 -2.87 -6.53
N VAL A 174 8.55 -3.78 -5.58
CA VAL A 174 9.24 -3.51 -4.31
C VAL A 174 10.48 -4.38 -4.11
N TYR A 175 10.53 -5.54 -4.78
CA TYR A 175 11.67 -6.45 -4.76
C TYR A 175 11.77 -7.25 -6.05
N VAL A 176 13.00 -7.60 -6.42
CA VAL A 176 13.29 -8.42 -7.60
C VAL A 176 14.36 -9.45 -7.27
N ASP A 177 14.17 -10.67 -7.76
CA ASP A 177 15.19 -11.71 -7.76
C ASP A 177 15.11 -12.58 -9.04
N ILE A 178 16.06 -13.49 -9.21
CA ILE A 178 16.11 -14.42 -10.33
C ILE A 178 16.39 -15.82 -9.80
N VAL A 179 15.59 -16.78 -10.26
CA VAL A 179 15.88 -18.22 -10.18
C VAL A 179 16.49 -18.66 -11.50
N TYR A 180 17.63 -19.34 -11.45
CA TYR A 180 18.24 -19.98 -12.62
C TYR A 180 17.93 -21.48 -12.65
N TYR A 181 18.00 -22.09 -13.83
CA TYR A 181 17.75 -23.51 -14.03
C TYR A 181 18.87 -24.20 -14.80
N ASP A 182 19.07 -25.49 -14.51
CA ASP A 182 19.91 -26.34 -15.34
C ASP A 182 19.29 -26.53 -16.73
N LEU A 183 20.13 -26.93 -17.70
CA LEU A 183 19.66 -27.28 -19.04
C LEU A 183 18.55 -28.33 -18.95
N ASP A 184 17.47 -28.08 -19.68
CA ASP A 184 16.32 -28.98 -19.81
C ASP A 184 15.51 -29.24 -18.51
N LYS A 185 15.83 -28.53 -17.43
CA LYS A 185 15.15 -28.71 -16.13
C LYS A 185 14.27 -27.53 -15.75
N PHE A 186 13.27 -27.83 -14.94
CA PHE A 186 12.43 -26.86 -14.22
C PHE A 186 12.49 -27.02 -12.69
N ALA A 187 13.27 -28.00 -12.19
CA ALA A 187 13.47 -28.18 -10.76
C ALA A 187 14.18 -26.96 -10.15
N ILE A 188 13.67 -26.47 -9.02
CA ILE A 188 14.30 -25.41 -8.24
C ILE A 188 15.64 -25.91 -7.69
N ARG A 189 16.71 -25.19 -7.98
CA ARG A 189 18.07 -25.52 -7.51
C ARG A 189 18.26 -25.10 -6.05
N GLU A 190 19.18 -25.75 -5.35
CA GLU A 190 19.52 -25.41 -3.96
C GLU A 190 19.97 -23.95 -3.79
N ASP A 191 20.71 -23.40 -4.76
CA ASP A 191 21.17 -22.00 -4.73
C ASP A 191 20.05 -20.97 -4.94
N ALA A 192 18.88 -21.40 -5.40
CA ALA A 192 17.71 -20.53 -5.58
C ALA A 192 16.77 -20.51 -4.37
N LYS A 193 16.85 -21.50 -3.48
CA LYS A 193 15.97 -21.61 -2.31
C LYS A 193 16.04 -20.39 -1.39
N PRO A 194 17.21 -19.84 -1.02
CA PRO A 194 17.27 -18.69 -0.11
C PRO A 194 16.51 -17.46 -0.63
N ALA A 195 16.53 -17.23 -1.95
CA ALA A 195 15.79 -16.14 -2.59
C ALA A 195 14.28 -16.35 -2.49
N LEU A 196 13.80 -17.57 -2.75
CA LEU A 196 12.39 -17.94 -2.68
C LEU A 196 11.87 -17.91 -1.23
N ASP A 197 12.68 -18.37 -0.27
CA ASP A 197 12.37 -18.36 1.16
C ASP A 197 12.15 -16.92 1.64
N LYS A 198 13.07 -16.01 1.28
CA LYS A 198 12.98 -14.59 1.61
C LYS A 198 11.72 -13.95 1.01
N ILE A 199 11.40 -14.25 -0.25
CA ILE A 199 10.16 -13.78 -0.90
C ILE A 199 8.93 -14.27 -0.14
N ALA A 200 8.90 -15.55 0.24
CA ALA A 200 7.78 -16.12 0.98
C ALA A 200 7.60 -15.48 2.37
N GLU A 201 8.70 -15.19 3.08
CA GLU A 201 8.67 -14.47 4.35
C GLU A 201 8.10 -13.06 4.22
N ILE A 202 8.53 -12.32 3.19
CA ILE A 202 8.03 -10.98 2.88
C ILE A 202 6.53 -11.01 2.55
N MET A 203 6.08 -11.95 1.71
CA MET A 203 4.66 -12.09 1.35
C MET A 203 3.76 -12.47 2.53
N LYS A 204 4.30 -13.20 3.51
CA LYS A 204 3.58 -13.48 4.77
C LYS A 204 3.44 -12.23 5.63
N LYS A 205 4.50 -11.43 5.69
CA LYS A 205 4.53 -10.20 6.48
C LYS A 205 3.63 -9.13 5.90
N TYR A 206 3.56 -9.03 4.57
CA TYR A 206 2.82 -7.99 3.86
C TYR A 206 1.75 -8.60 2.96
N SER A 207 0.50 -8.50 3.40
CA SER A 207 -0.66 -9.06 2.70
C SER A 207 -0.98 -8.40 1.36
N PHE A 208 -0.51 -7.17 1.14
CA PHE A 208 -0.74 -6.38 -0.06
C PHE A 208 0.30 -6.61 -1.18
N LEU A 209 1.26 -7.53 -0.97
CA LEU A 209 2.29 -7.87 -1.95
C LEU A 209 1.97 -9.18 -2.67
N ASP A 210 1.97 -9.20 -3.99
CA ASP A 210 1.89 -10.45 -4.75
C ASP A 210 3.14 -10.68 -5.59
N LEU A 211 3.35 -11.93 -5.98
CA LEU A 211 4.51 -12.35 -6.75
C LEU A 211 4.16 -12.50 -8.23
N LEU A 212 4.83 -11.74 -9.09
CA LEU A 212 4.92 -12.04 -10.52
C LEU A 212 6.11 -12.95 -10.78
N VAL A 213 5.86 -14.06 -11.49
CA VAL A 213 6.88 -15.00 -11.97
C VAL A 213 6.88 -15.00 -13.49
N ALA A 214 7.92 -14.44 -14.10
CA ALA A 214 8.12 -14.43 -15.54
C ALA A 214 9.22 -15.43 -15.94
N SER A 215 8.87 -16.49 -16.65
CA SER A 215 9.77 -17.61 -16.94
C SER A 215 10.24 -17.67 -18.39
N HIS A 216 11.52 -18.00 -18.58
CA HIS A 216 12.22 -17.97 -19.86
C HIS A 216 13.05 -19.24 -20.09
N THR A 217 13.40 -19.50 -21.35
CA THR A 217 14.33 -20.57 -21.76
C THR A 217 15.47 -20.01 -22.60
N ASP A 218 16.49 -20.84 -22.84
CA ASP A 218 17.46 -20.57 -23.90
C ASP A 218 16.92 -21.08 -25.26
N SER A 219 17.66 -20.80 -26.33
CA SER A 219 17.27 -20.98 -27.73
C SER A 219 17.61 -22.35 -28.33
N ARG A 220 17.89 -23.37 -27.49
CA ARG A 220 18.44 -24.65 -27.99
C ARG A 220 17.40 -25.68 -28.38
N ALA A 221 16.13 -25.44 -28.10
CA ALA A 221 15.03 -26.35 -28.36
C ALA A 221 13.96 -25.66 -29.22
N SER A 222 12.92 -26.39 -29.65
CA SER A 222 11.84 -25.78 -30.42
C SER A 222 11.03 -24.78 -29.59
N ASP A 223 10.44 -23.78 -30.24
CA ASP A 223 9.55 -22.81 -29.59
C ASP A 223 8.46 -23.48 -28.75
N GLU A 224 7.80 -24.50 -29.31
CA GLU A 224 6.73 -25.23 -28.62
C GLU A 224 7.24 -25.90 -27.33
N TYR A 225 8.43 -26.50 -27.39
CA TYR A 225 9.06 -27.11 -26.23
C TYR A 225 9.40 -26.04 -25.18
N ASN A 226 9.99 -24.94 -25.61
CA ASN A 226 10.42 -23.84 -24.76
C ASN A 226 9.25 -23.13 -24.06
N ILE A 227 8.10 -22.99 -24.72
CA ILE A 227 6.86 -22.51 -24.10
C ILE A 227 6.39 -23.47 -22.99
N LYS A 228 6.39 -24.78 -23.22
CA LYS A 228 6.03 -25.77 -22.19
C LYS A 228 7.01 -25.74 -21.01
N LEU A 229 8.31 -25.68 -21.28
CA LEU A 229 9.36 -25.68 -20.26
C LEU A 229 9.31 -24.41 -19.39
N SER A 230 9.13 -23.24 -19.98
CA SER A 230 8.98 -21.99 -19.22
C SER A 230 7.71 -21.97 -18.37
N ASN A 231 6.57 -22.49 -18.86
CA ASN A 231 5.37 -22.65 -18.04
C ASN A 231 5.60 -23.58 -16.83
N ASN A 232 6.30 -24.70 -17.04
CA ASN A 232 6.63 -25.61 -15.93
C ASN A 232 7.57 -24.97 -14.90
N ARG A 233 8.51 -24.10 -15.34
CA ARG A 233 9.36 -23.32 -14.42
C ARG A 233 8.54 -22.33 -13.58
N ALA A 234 7.58 -21.66 -14.20
CA ALA A 234 6.68 -20.74 -13.50
C ALA A 234 5.87 -21.48 -12.42
N LYS A 235 5.31 -22.65 -12.77
CA LYS A 235 4.56 -23.51 -11.83
C LYS A 235 5.42 -24.07 -10.70
N ALA A 236 6.67 -24.44 -10.98
CA ALA A 236 7.59 -24.93 -9.95
C ALA A 236 7.83 -23.89 -8.84
N VAL A 237 7.83 -22.59 -9.18
CA VAL A 237 7.88 -21.51 -8.18
C VAL A 237 6.60 -21.48 -7.35
N THR A 238 5.41 -21.57 -7.97
CA THR A 238 4.13 -21.66 -7.24
C THR A 238 4.09 -22.85 -6.28
N GLU A 239 4.54 -24.03 -6.72
CA GLU A 239 4.60 -25.24 -5.89
C GLU A 239 5.58 -25.09 -4.72
N TYR A 240 6.70 -24.37 -4.94
CA TYR A 240 7.63 -24.05 -3.87
C TYR A 240 6.99 -23.11 -2.83
N MET A 241 6.34 -22.04 -3.28
CA MET A 241 5.69 -21.05 -2.42
C MET A 241 4.52 -21.64 -1.62
N ALA A 242 3.83 -22.66 -2.15
CA ALA A 242 2.77 -23.36 -1.45
C ALA A 242 3.26 -24.04 -0.14
N GLN A 243 4.53 -24.46 -0.07
CA GLN A 243 5.13 -25.02 1.15
C GLN A 243 5.18 -23.99 2.29
N TYR A 244 5.14 -22.70 1.94
CA TYR A 244 5.06 -21.59 2.86
C TYR A 244 3.62 -21.12 3.10
N ASN A 245 2.59 -21.85 2.67
CA ASN A 245 1.19 -21.44 2.74
C ASN A 245 0.89 -20.12 2.01
N ILE A 246 1.64 -19.81 0.96
CA ILE A 246 1.28 -18.72 0.04
C ILE A 246 0.23 -19.23 -0.93
N ALA A 247 -0.92 -18.55 -0.98
CA ALA A 247 -2.02 -18.91 -1.85
C ALA A 247 -1.66 -18.68 -3.33
N ALA A 248 -2.12 -19.56 -4.22
CA ALA A 248 -1.75 -19.54 -5.63
C ALA A 248 -2.29 -18.32 -6.39
N ASP A 249 -3.38 -17.73 -5.92
CA ASP A 249 -3.96 -16.48 -6.44
C ASP A 249 -3.07 -15.25 -6.19
N ARG A 250 -2.20 -15.30 -5.18
CA ARG A 250 -1.16 -14.29 -4.92
C ARG A 250 0.08 -14.44 -5.82
N ILE A 251 0.05 -15.36 -6.79
CA ILE A 251 1.17 -15.63 -7.69
C ILE A 251 0.70 -15.54 -9.14
N ARG A 252 1.12 -14.49 -9.84
CA ARG A 252 0.85 -14.28 -11.26
C ARG A 252 1.93 -14.91 -12.11
N LEU A 253 1.56 -15.73 -13.08
CA LEU A 253 2.50 -16.46 -13.93
C LEU A 253 2.52 -15.89 -15.36
N GLU A 254 3.73 -15.65 -15.87
CA GLU A 254 4.00 -15.33 -17.27
C GLU A 254 5.10 -16.28 -17.79
N TRP A 255 4.97 -16.76 -19.03
CA TRP A 255 5.96 -17.65 -19.64
C TRP A 255 6.16 -17.29 -21.11
N PHE A 256 7.43 -17.21 -21.52
CA PHE A 256 7.80 -16.61 -22.80
C PHE A 256 8.59 -17.55 -23.71
N GLY A 257 8.94 -18.75 -23.24
CA GLY A 257 9.90 -19.61 -23.93
C GLY A 257 11.20 -18.84 -24.21
N GLU A 258 11.66 -18.90 -25.45
CA GLU A 258 12.88 -18.23 -25.90
C GLU A 258 12.66 -16.82 -26.48
N SER A 259 11.43 -16.30 -26.46
CA SER A 259 11.10 -15.01 -27.13
C SER A 259 11.70 -13.77 -26.44
N GLN A 260 12.19 -13.90 -25.20
CA GLN A 260 12.74 -12.80 -24.40
C GLN A 260 14.12 -13.16 -23.82
N LEU A 261 15.09 -13.39 -24.71
CA LEU A 261 16.50 -13.57 -24.34
C LEU A 261 17.09 -12.29 -23.77
N VAL A 262 17.98 -12.42 -22.78
CA VAL A 262 18.72 -11.26 -22.22
C VAL A 262 20.00 -10.95 -23.01
N ASN A 263 20.40 -11.84 -23.91
CA ASN A 263 21.61 -11.72 -24.72
C ASN A 263 21.36 -12.20 -26.16
N ASP A 264 22.38 -12.02 -27.00
CA ASP A 264 22.30 -12.30 -28.45
C ASP A 264 22.38 -13.80 -28.80
N CYS A 265 22.18 -14.70 -27.84
CA CYS A 265 22.25 -16.15 -28.05
C CYS A 265 20.96 -16.72 -28.63
N GLY A 266 20.51 -16.19 -29.76
CA GLY A 266 19.34 -16.69 -30.50
C GLY A 266 19.62 -17.96 -31.29
N ASN A 267 18.62 -18.42 -32.05
CA ASN A 267 18.69 -19.61 -32.87
C ASN A 267 19.86 -19.56 -33.86
N GLY A 268 20.69 -20.63 -33.86
CA GLY A 268 21.84 -20.76 -34.76
C GLY A 268 23.04 -19.86 -34.42
N VAL A 269 22.98 -19.05 -33.36
CA VAL A 269 24.08 -18.19 -32.94
C VAL A 269 25.04 -18.98 -32.03
N PRO A 270 26.33 -19.12 -32.37
CA PRO A 270 27.31 -19.73 -31.49
C PRO A 270 27.40 -18.97 -30.16
N CYS A 271 27.14 -19.66 -29.06
CA CYS A 271 27.04 -19.05 -27.74
C CYS A 271 27.70 -19.93 -26.67
N SER A 272 28.30 -19.28 -25.66
CA SER A 272 28.90 -20.00 -24.53
C SER A 272 27.82 -20.54 -23.59
N GLU A 273 28.12 -21.63 -22.88
CA GLU A 273 27.18 -22.19 -21.90
C GLU A 273 26.82 -21.18 -20.80
N ALA A 274 27.77 -20.34 -20.39
CA ALA A 274 27.53 -19.29 -19.41
C ALA A 274 26.49 -18.25 -19.89
N ASN A 275 26.48 -17.93 -21.18
CA ASN A 275 25.49 -17.02 -21.74
C ASN A 275 24.13 -17.70 -21.93
N HIS A 276 24.08 -18.97 -22.37
CA HIS A 276 22.83 -19.73 -22.38
C HIS A 276 22.21 -19.83 -20.98
N GLN A 277 23.03 -19.99 -19.94
CA GLN A 277 22.57 -20.06 -18.55
C GLN A 277 21.81 -18.81 -18.11
N LEU A 278 22.16 -17.63 -18.60
CA LEU A 278 21.44 -16.39 -18.28
C LEU A 278 20.02 -16.37 -18.85
N ASN A 279 19.74 -17.13 -19.91
CA ASN A 279 18.41 -17.22 -20.52
C ASN A 279 17.52 -18.28 -19.83
N ARG A 280 18.11 -19.26 -19.15
CA ARG A 280 17.37 -20.27 -18.37
C ARG A 280 17.03 -19.73 -16.99
N ARG A 281 16.03 -18.85 -16.93
CA ARG A 281 15.69 -18.09 -15.72
C ARG A 281 14.19 -17.93 -15.50
N SER A 282 13.84 -17.65 -14.26
CA SER A 282 12.56 -17.04 -13.87
C SER A 282 12.85 -15.74 -13.14
N GLU A 283 12.29 -14.65 -13.64
CA GLU A 283 12.31 -13.35 -13.01
C GLU A 283 11.20 -13.32 -11.96
N LEU A 284 11.56 -12.99 -10.72
CA LEU A 284 10.67 -12.88 -9.59
C LEU A 284 10.50 -11.42 -9.25
N VAL A 285 9.27 -10.91 -9.26
CA VAL A 285 8.98 -9.51 -8.94
C VAL A 285 7.89 -9.48 -7.89
N LEU A 286 8.19 -8.95 -6.71
CA LEU A 286 7.16 -8.62 -5.73
C LEU A 286 6.56 -7.27 -6.07
N GLU A 287 5.25 -7.23 -6.27
CA GLU A 287 4.48 -6.04 -6.62
C GLU A 287 3.50 -5.70 -5.49
N ALA A 288 3.53 -4.45 -5.01
CA ALA A 288 2.50 -3.91 -4.13
C ALA A 288 1.26 -3.54 -4.93
N PHE A 289 0.08 -3.87 -4.39
CA PHE A 289 -1.22 -3.57 -5.00
C PHE A 289 -1.28 -4.02 -6.46
N PRO A 290 -1.10 -5.32 -6.73
CA PRO A 290 -0.85 -5.89 -8.06
C PRO A 290 -2.04 -5.75 -9.04
N ASP A 291 -3.27 -5.62 -8.52
CA ASP A 291 -4.49 -5.55 -9.34
C ASP A 291 -5.04 -4.11 -9.39
N PRO A 292 -4.89 -3.39 -10.51
CA PRO A 292 -5.40 -2.04 -10.68
C PRO A 292 -6.93 -1.94 -10.73
N THR A 293 -7.63 -3.08 -10.78
CA THR A 293 -9.10 -3.13 -10.75
C THR A 293 -9.66 -3.29 -9.34
N VAL A 294 -8.80 -3.61 -8.37
CA VAL A 294 -9.17 -3.77 -6.96
C VAL A 294 -9.10 -2.43 -6.24
N GLN A 295 -10.15 -2.16 -5.45
CA GLN A 295 -10.15 -1.09 -4.48
C GLN A 295 -9.46 -1.60 -3.21
N TYR A 296 -8.38 -0.94 -2.79
CA TYR A 296 -7.64 -1.31 -1.58
C TYR A 296 -7.97 -0.37 -0.43
N ASP A 297 -8.11 -0.93 0.77
CA ASP A 297 -8.06 -0.16 2.00
C ASP A 297 -6.60 0.07 2.39
N ILE A 298 -6.33 1.06 3.25
CA ILE A 298 -4.99 1.24 3.83
C ILE A 298 -4.66 -0.02 4.65
N PRO A 299 -3.64 -0.80 4.28
CA PRO A 299 -3.25 -1.99 5.04
C PRO A 299 -2.93 -1.64 6.49
N ALA A 300 -3.17 -2.56 7.42
CA ALA A 300 -2.97 -2.32 8.85
C ALA A 300 -1.52 -1.91 9.16
N GLU A 301 -0.58 -2.47 8.40
CA GLU A 301 0.86 -2.22 8.46
C GLU A 301 1.22 -0.78 8.06
N LEU A 302 0.31 -0.09 7.37
CA LEU A 302 0.53 1.20 6.72
C LEU A 302 -0.33 2.34 7.32
N LYS A 303 -1.17 2.08 8.33
CA LYS A 303 -2.18 3.05 8.82
C LYS A 303 -1.63 4.40 9.29
N ASP A 304 -0.43 4.44 9.85
CA ASP A 304 0.19 5.66 10.39
C ASP A 304 1.19 6.33 9.43
N LYS A 305 1.22 5.89 8.17
CA LYS A 305 2.16 6.35 7.17
C LYS A 305 1.45 7.21 6.12
N ASP A 306 2.15 8.25 5.66
CA ASP A 306 1.71 9.10 4.56
C ASP A 306 2.30 8.55 3.25
N PHE A 307 1.44 8.12 2.31
CA PHE A 307 1.83 7.60 0.99
C PHE A 307 1.46 8.56 -0.13
N CYS A 308 1.34 9.84 0.17
CA CYS A 308 1.20 10.85 -0.88
C CYS A 308 2.36 10.85 -1.86
N ASN A 309 3.53 10.38 -1.44
CA ASN A 309 4.57 9.92 -2.35
C ASN A 309 4.56 8.38 -2.43
N PRO A 310 4.18 7.79 -3.58
CA PRO A 310 4.28 6.35 -3.84
C PRO A 310 5.66 5.75 -3.53
N GLU A 311 6.71 6.55 -3.64
CA GLU A 311 8.08 6.10 -3.43
C GLU A 311 8.44 5.89 -1.95
N ASP A 312 7.66 6.42 -1.02
CA ASP A 312 7.91 6.23 0.42
C ASP A 312 7.56 4.79 0.85
N LEU A 313 6.59 4.16 0.18
CA LEU A 313 6.33 2.73 0.32
C LEU A 313 7.52 1.90 -0.19
N PHE A 314 8.12 2.34 -1.30
CA PHE A 314 9.30 1.69 -1.87
C PHE A 314 10.49 1.80 -0.92
N GLU A 315 10.81 2.99 -0.39
CA GLU A 315 11.91 3.18 0.56
C GLU A 315 11.74 2.35 1.82
N MET A 316 10.55 2.39 2.42
CA MET A 316 10.24 1.60 3.62
C MET A 316 10.49 0.10 3.41
N LEU A 317 10.14 -0.41 2.23
CA LEU A 317 10.36 -1.81 1.89
C LEU A 317 11.81 -2.09 1.46
N GLN A 318 12.49 -1.16 0.80
CA GLN A 318 13.90 -1.31 0.39
C GLN A 318 14.85 -1.47 1.57
N ASP A 319 14.68 -0.68 2.63
CA ASP A 319 15.50 -0.77 3.84
C ASP A 319 15.45 -2.17 4.47
N GLU A 320 14.33 -2.86 4.31
CA GLU A 320 14.15 -4.21 4.81
C GLU A 320 14.55 -5.30 3.79
N ILE A 321 14.34 -5.04 2.50
CA ILE A 321 14.30 -6.09 1.49
C ILE A 321 15.54 -6.12 0.59
N SER A 322 16.24 -5.01 0.37
CA SER A 322 17.28 -4.95 -0.66
C SER A 322 18.70 -4.93 -0.12
N GLN A 323 19.51 -5.88 -0.58
CA GLN A 323 20.96 -5.71 -0.66
C GLN A 323 21.31 -5.60 -2.14
N ILE A 324 21.84 -4.46 -2.55
CA ILE A 324 22.39 -4.29 -3.89
C ILE A 324 23.77 -4.97 -3.93
N PRO A 325 24.08 -5.77 -4.96
CA PRO A 325 25.33 -6.52 -4.99
C PRO A 325 26.54 -5.61 -5.17
N THR A 326 27.64 -5.97 -4.51
CA THR A 326 28.98 -5.45 -4.79
C THR A 326 29.65 -6.32 -5.85
N ILE A 327 30.16 -5.70 -6.91
CA ILE A 327 30.80 -6.39 -8.03
C ILE A 327 32.31 -6.46 -7.77
N TYR A 328 32.90 -7.66 -7.76
CA TYR A 328 34.32 -7.84 -7.48
C TYR A 328 35.13 -8.19 -8.74
N PHE A 329 36.38 -7.73 -8.77
CA PHE A 329 37.28 -7.88 -9.92
C PHE A 329 38.59 -8.59 -9.54
N ASP A 330 39.13 -9.36 -10.48
CA ASP A 330 40.47 -9.91 -10.34
C ASP A 330 41.51 -8.78 -10.25
N PHE A 331 42.69 -9.12 -9.71
CA PHE A 331 43.84 -8.22 -9.75
C PHE A 331 44.13 -7.75 -11.18
N ASP A 332 44.34 -6.45 -11.32
CA ASP A 332 44.68 -5.78 -12.58
C ASP A 332 43.65 -5.89 -13.73
N LYS A 333 42.41 -6.31 -13.42
CA LYS A 333 41.35 -6.48 -14.43
C LYS A 333 40.12 -5.63 -14.16
N ALA A 334 39.43 -5.30 -15.25
CA ALA A 334 38.10 -4.70 -15.28
C ALA A 334 37.04 -5.63 -15.92
N MET A 335 37.40 -6.87 -16.25
CA MET A 335 36.48 -7.81 -16.89
C MET A 335 35.49 -8.41 -15.89
N LEU A 336 34.19 -8.35 -16.21
CA LEU A 336 33.13 -8.95 -15.40
C LEU A 336 33.20 -10.48 -15.38
N ARG A 337 33.25 -11.04 -14.16
CA ARG A 337 33.18 -12.48 -13.93
C ARG A 337 31.76 -12.99 -14.18
N SER A 338 31.63 -14.27 -14.56
CA SER A 338 30.33 -14.90 -14.83
C SER A 338 29.37 -14.87 -13.63
N VAL A 339 29.89 -14.93 -12.40
CA VAL A 339 29.10 -14.82 -11.17
C VAL A 339 28.43 -13.43 -11.08
N HIS A 340 29.19 -12.36 -11.31
CA HIS A 340 28.68 -10.99 -11.26
C HIS A 340 27.72 -10.64 -12.39
N LYS A 341 27.82 -11.31 -13.54
CA LYS A 341 26.82 -11.17 -14.60
C LYS A 341 25.41 -11.54 -14.12
N LYS A 342 25.27 -12.59 -13.31
CA LYS A 342 23.97 -13.00 -12.74
C LYS A 342 23.41 -11.97 -11.78
N GLU A 343 24.28 -11.34 -10.99
CA GLU A 343 23.92 -10.25 -10.07
C GLU A 343 23.47 -9.00 -10.85
N LEU A 344 24.19 -8.66 -11.91
CA LEU A 344 23.83 -7.54 -12.79
C LEU A 344 22.54 -7.77 -13.58
N GLU A 345 22.16 -9.02 -13.90
CA GLU A 345 20.82 -9.30 -14.44
C GLU A 345 19.72 -8.93 -13.44
N ARG A 346 19.91 -9.21 -12.14
CA ARG A 346 18.94 -8.81 -11.10
C ARG A 346 18.82 -7.28 -11.06
N THR A 347 19.95 -6.58 -11.06
CA THR A 347 19.99 -5.11 -11.12
C THR A 347 19.30 -4.58 -12.38
N ALA A 348 19.52 -5.20 -13.54
CA ALA A 348 18.88 -4.80 -14.80
C ALA A 348 17.35 -4.97 -14.75
N ILE A 349 16.84 -6.09 -14.22
CA ILE A 349 15.39 -6.30 -14.07
C ILE A 349 14.80 -5.28 -13.11
N MET A 350 15.46 -5.05 -11.97
CA MET A 350 15.06 -4.04 -10.98
C MET A 350 14.91 -2.66 -11.64
N LEU A 351 15.94 -2.19 -12.36
CA LEU A 351 15.88 -0.91 -13.06
C LEU A 351 14.81 -0.89 -14.15
N LYS A 352 14.62 -1.95 -14.93
CA LYS A 352 13.54 -2.03 -15.95
C LYS A 352 12.14 -1.95 -15.35
N ARG A 353 11.92 -2.62 -14.21
CA ARG A 353 10.62 -2.69 -13.56
C ARG A 353 10.32 -1.40 -12.78
N MET A 354 11.35 -0.73 -12.27
CA MET A 354 11.24 0.49 -11.48
C MET A 354 11.79 1.69 -12.27
N PRO A 355 11.00 2.35 -13.13
CA PRO A 355 11.50 3.37 -14.08
C PRO A 355 12.11 4.61 -13.43
N ASN A 356 11.70 4.96 -12.20
CA ASN A 356 12.20 6.14 -11.48
C ASN A 356 13.48 5.87 -10.67
N LEU A 357 13.95 4.62 -10.64
CA LEU A 357 15.13 4.24 -9.88
C LEU A 357 16.40 4.65 -10.64
N MET A 358 17.25 5.43 -10.00
CA MET A 358 18.61 5.75 -10.46
C MET A 358 19.59 4.73 -9.88
N LEU A 359 20.60 4.34 -10.67
CA LEU A 359 21.72 3.54 -10.21
C LEU A 359 22.97 4.41 -10.12
N TYR A 360 23.64 4.39 -8.97
CA TYR A 360 24.96 4.95 -8.75
C TYR A 360 25.98 3.82 -8.75
N ILE A 361 27.05 3.99 -9.53
CA ILE A 361 28.09 2.99 -9.77
C ILE A 361 29.43 3.58 -9.34
N GLU A 362 30.01 3.08 -8.25
CA GLU A 362 31.27 3.59 -7.72
C GLU A 362 32.40 2.58 -7.94
N GLY A 363 33.38 2.92 -8.79
CA GLY A 363 34.54 2.09 -9.07
C GLY A 363 35.69 2.29 -8.08
N HIS A 364 36.31 1.19 -7.64
CA HIS A 364 37.45 1.20 -6.71
C HIS A 364 38.54 0.20 -7.11
N THR A 365 39.75 0.42 -6.60
CA THR A 365 40.90 -0.49 -6.68
C THR A 365 41.44 -0.86 -5.31
N ASP A 366 42.33 -1.85 -5.28
CA ASP A 366 43.23 -2.00 -4.14
C ASP A 366 44.38 -0.99 -4.26
N GLN A 367 45.18 -0.86 -3.21
CA GLN A 367 46.25 0.15 -3.09
C GLN A 367 47.56 -0.22 -3.82
N ARG A 368 47.57 -1.30 -4.59
CA ARG A 368 48.77 -1.70 -5.36
C ARG A 368 48.70 -1.06 -6.74
N GLY A 369 49.74 -0.31 -7.10
CA GLY A 369 49.82 0.43 -8.37
C GLY A 369 50.15 1.90 -8.13
N SER A 370 50.26 2.69 -9.20
CA SER A 370 50.28 4.16 -9.05
C SER A 370 48.87 4.71 -8.92
N GLU A 371 48.74 5.89 -8.32
CA GLU A 371 47.45 6.57 -8.17
C GLU A 371 46.78 6.80 -9.54
N GLU A 372 47.52 7.27 -10.55
CA GLU A 372 46.99 7.51 -11.90
C GLU A 372 46.50 6.22 -12.57
N TYR A 373 47.24 5.12 -12.34
CA TYR A 373 46.86 3.81 -12.85
C TYR A 373 45.56 3.32 -12.19
N ASN A 374 45.49 3.46 -10.87
CA ASN A 374 44.34 3.01 -10.09
C ASN A 374 43.09 3.84 -10.38
N GLN A 375 43.22 5.15 -10.63
CA GLN A 375 42.14 5.98 -11.14
C GLN A 375 41.58 5.42 -12.47
N SER A 376 42.45 5.22 -13.46
CA SER A 376 42.07 4.69 -14.77
C SER A 376 41.49 3.27 -14.71
N LEU A 377 41.96 2.43 -13.77
CA LEU A 377 41.44 1.08 -13.58
C LEU A 377 40.06 1.09 -12.89
N SER A 378 39.83 1.98 -11.92
CA SER A 378 38.51 2.13 -11.29
C SER A 378 37.45 2.66 -12.25
N GLU A 379 37.81 3.59 -13.13
CA GLU A 379 36.94 4.10 -14.21
C GLU A 379 36.49 2.95 -15.11
N ARG A 380 37.45 2.20 -15.69
CA ARG A 380 37.15 1.04 -16.55
C ARG A 380 36.28 -0.02 -15.88
N ARG A 381 36.34 -0.18 -14.55
CA ARG A 381 35.48 -1.12 -13.80
C ARG A 381 34.05 -0.61 -13.70
N ALA A 382 33.88 0.68 -13.44
CA ALA A 382 32.57 1.32 -13.44
C ALA A 382 31.95 1.27 -14.85
N ASP A 383 32.73 1.60 -15.89
CA ASP A 383 32.32 1.50 -17.29
C ASP A 383 31.88 0.08 -17.66
N ALA A 384 32.65 -0.93 -17.27
CA ALA A 384 32.30 -2.32 -17.57
C ALA A 384 30.92 -2.72 -17.01
N VAL A 385 30.54 -2.20 -15.84
CA VAL A 385 29.21 -2.41 -15.26
C VAL A 385 28.15 -1.62 -16.03
N MET A 386 28.43 -0.35 -16.32
CA MET A 386 27.51 0.53 -17.05
C MET A 386 27.22 -0.01 -18.46
N GLU A 387 28.24 -0.34 -19.24
CA GLU A 387 28.13 -0.94 -20.57
C GLU A 387 27.34 -2.25 -20.53
N TYR A 388 27.54 -3.07 -19.49
CA TYR A 388 26.78 -4.30 -19.32
C TYR A 388 25.28 -4.02 -19.18
N LEU A 389 24.91 -3.08 -18.32
CA LEU A 389 23.52 -2.69 -18.07
C LEU A 389 22.89 -1.97 -19.26
N MET A 390 23.65 -1.12 -19.97
CA MET A 390 23.22 -0.49 -21.21
C MET A 390 22.93 -1.52 -22.29
N LYS A 391 23.77 -2.56 -22.42
CA LYS A 391 23.50 -3.69 -23.32
C LYS A 391 22.25 -4.48 -22.91
N ARG A 392 21.82 -4.41 -21.64
CA ARG A 392 20.53 -4.94 -21.19
C ARG A 392 19.37 -3.98 -21.42
N GLY A 393 19.59 -2.81 -22.01
CA GLY A 393 18.55 -1.83 -22.31
C GLY A 393 18.22 -0.90 -21.16
N ILE A 394 19.14 -0.71 -20.21
CA ILE A 394 19.04 0.38 -19.23
C ILE A 394 19.55 1.66 -19.89
N GLU A 395 18.74 2.71 -19.84
CA GLU A 395 19.09 4.01 -20.41
C GLU A 395 20.24 4.65 -19.62
N GLU A 396 21.17 5.27 -20.33
CA GLU A 396 22.36 5.92 -19.75
C GLU A 396 22.00 7.00 -18.72
N ASN A 397 20.97 7.80 -18.99
CA ASN A 397 20.46 8.84 -18.09
C ASN A 397 19.88 8.31 -16.76
N ARG A 398 19.80 6.99 -16.58
CA ARG A 398 19.37 6.33 -15.34
C ARG A 398 20.52 5.81 -14.49
N MET A 399 21.74 6.03 -14.94
CA MET A 399 22.95 5.57 -14.29
C MET A 399 23.92 6.74 -14.14
N GLU A 400 24.47 6.92 -12.95
CA GLU A 400 25.61 7.80 -12.71
C GLU A 400 26.77 6.93 -12.24
N HIS A 401 27.97 7.15 -12.78
CA HIS A 401 29.15 6.45 -12.34
C HIS A 401 30.24 7.41 -11.90
N GLN A 402 30.96 7.02 -10.86
CA GLN A 402 32.10 7.73 -10.29
C GLN A 402 33.20 6.72 -10.02
N TRP A 403 34.43 7.19 -9.94
CA TRP A 403 35.59 6.33 -9.69
C TRP A 403 36.57 7.03 -8.77
N PHE A 404 37.19 6.23 -7.89
CA PHE A 404 37.97 6.75 -6.77
C PHE A 404 39.38 6.19 -6.68
N GLY A 405 39.78 5.34 -7.62
CA GLY A 405 41.01 4.56 -7.52
C GLY A 405 41.08 3.83 -6.18
N GLU A 406 42.19 4.03 -5.47
CA GLU A 406 42.48 3.41 -4.17
C GLU A 406 42.09 4.26 -2.95
N THR A 407 41.49 5.44 -3.17
CA THR A 407 41.29 6.46 -2.11
C THR A 407 40.16 6.15 -1.13
N ARG A 408 39.31 5.16 -1.44
CA ARG A 408 38.19 4.70 -0.60
C ARG A 408 38.28 3.18 -0.36
N PRO A 409 39.27 2.69 0.39
CA PRO A 409 39.42 1.27 0.66
C PRO A 409 38.37 0.76 1.66
N VAL A 410 37.94 -0.50 1.52
CA VAL A 410 37.27 -1.24 2.61
C VAL A 410 38.29 -1.62 3.68
N HIS A 411 39.49 -2.05 3.25
CA HIS A 411 40.63 -2.38 4.09
C HIS A 411 41.83 -1.52 3.72
N ASP A 412 42.31 -0.70 4.65
CA ASP A 412 43.42 0.21 4.42
C ASP A 412 44.78 -0.48 4.58
N CYS A 413 45.28 -1.07 3.50
CA CYS A 413 46.55 -1.79 3.42
C CYS A 413 47.80 -0.90 3.51
N ASN A 414 47.65 0.43 3.65
CA ASN A 414 48.76 1.32 3.98
C ASN A 414 49.02 1.36 5.49
N THR A 415 48.01 1.07 6.31
CA THR A 415 48.09 1.09 7.77
C THR A 415 48.11 -0.31 8.39
N GLU A 416 47.66 -1.33 7.67
CA GLU A 416 47.74 -2.74 8.08
C GLU A 416 48.29 -3.67 6.99
N THR A 417 48.85 -4.82 7.39
CA THR A 417 49.26 -5.85 6.43
C THR A 417 48.02 -6.56 5.89
N CYS A 418 47.65 -6.26 4.64
CA CYS A 418 46.53 -6.93 3.98
C CYS A 418 46.87 -8.33 3.50
N THR A 419 45.90 -9.24 3.65
CA THR A 419 45.88 -10.52 2.93
C THR A 419 45.34 -10.33 1.51
N GLU A 420 45.56 -11.31 0.62
CA GLU A 420 44.98 -11.25 -0.73
C GLU A 420 43.44 -11.20 -0.72
N ALA A 421 42.79 -11.80 0.29
CA ALA A 421 41.35 -11.69 0.47
C ALA A 421 40.90 -10.24 0.77
N MET A 422 41.66 -9.51 1.59
CA MET A 422 41.39 -8.09 1.90
C MET A 422 41.58 -7.21 0.66
N HIS A 423 42.65 -7.45 -0.11
CA HIS A 423 42.82 -6.77 -1.40
C HIS A 423 41.68 -7.09 -2.37
N GLN A 424 41.18 -8.34 -2.41
CA GLN A 424 40.03 -8.72 -3.23
C GLN A 424 38.77 -7.96 -2.86
N LEU A 425 38.55 -7.70 -1.57
CA LEU A 425 37.42 -6.90 -1.10
C LEU A 425 37.54 -5.44 -1.54
N ASN A 426 38.75 -4.89 -1.68
CA ASN A 426 38.95 -3.52 -2.20
C ASN A 426 38.72 -3.40 -3.71
N ARG A 427 39.05 -4.44 -4.49
CA ARG A 427 38.87 -4.48 -5.95
C ARG A 427 37.41 -4.68 -6.33
N ARG A 428 36.65 -3.59 -6.27
CA ARG A 428 35.19 -3.66 -6.37
C ARG A 428 34.58 -2.50 -7.15
N THR A 429 33.33 -2.70 -7.52
CA THR A 429 32.38 -1.65 -7.87
C THR A 429 31.20 -1.75 -6.93
N GLU A 430 30.94 -0.68 -6.18
CA GLU A 430 29.80 -0.57 -5.30
C GLU A 430 28.61 -0.02 -6.08
N LEU A 431 27.45 -0.62 -5.86
CA LEU A 431 26.21 -0.22 -6.51
C LEU A 431 25.25 0.31 -5.45
N ARG A 432 24.66 1.46 -5.72
CA ARG A 432 23.63 2.07 -4.87
C ARG A 432 22.46 2.49 -5.73
N VAL A 433 21.26 2.45 -5.19
CA VAL A 433 20.09 3.00 -5.88
C VAL A 433 19.62 4.26 -5.16
N GLY A 434 19.01 5.16 -5.91
CA GLY A 434 18.35 6.34 -5.35
C GLY A 434 17.20 6.81 -6.25
N LYS A 435 16.46 7.80 -5.77
CA LYS A 435 15.35 8.40 -6.50
C LYS A 435 15.88 9.28 -7.64
N SER A 436 15.30 9.16 -8.83
CA SER A 436 15.41 10.22 -9.85
C SER A 436 14.57 11.42 -9.43
N ALA A 437 14.85 12.61 -9.97
CA ALA A 437 13.99 13.78 -9.76
C ALA A 437 12.60 13.69 -10.44
N PHE A 438 12.20 12.54 -10.98
CA PHE A 438 10.94 12.33 -11.72
C PHE A 438 9.93 11.46 -10.95
N THR A 439 8.69 11.96 -10.86
CA THR A 439 7.55 11.36 -10.17
C THR A 439 6.93 10.17 -10.92
N TYR A 440 6.49 9.14 -10.17
CA TYR A 440 5.82 7.94 -10.68
C TYR A 440 4.49 8.28 -11.35
N THR A 441 4.35 7.98 -12.65
CA THR A 441 3.09 8.24 -13.39
C THR A 441 2.19 7.02 -13.56
N GLY A 442 2.56 5.86 -12.99
CA GLY A 442 1.88 4.58 -13.23
C GLY A 442 1.99 4.09 -14.68
N ARG A 443 1.89 2.77 -14.91
CA ARG A 443 1.73 2.24 -16.28
C ARG A 443 0.31 2.54 -16.77
N ARG A 444 0.15 3.52 -17.67
CA ARG A 444 -1.08 3.66 -18.45
C ARG A 444 -1.24 2.41 -19.32
N LYS A 445 -2.39 1.75 -19.23
CA LYS A 445 -2.79 0.64 -20.10
C LYS A 445 -2.54 1.07 -21.55
N LYS A 446 -1.72 0.33 -22.31
CA LYS A 446 -1.86 0.35 -23.77
C LYS A 446 -3.26 -0.20 -24.02
N VAL A 447 -4.20 0.68 -24.32
CA VAL A 447 -5.49 0.28 -24.88
C VAL A 447 -5.14 -0.32 -26.22
N ASP A 448 -5.25 -1.64 -26.34
CA ASP A 448 -5.22 -2.31 -27.63
C ASP A 448 -6.34 -1.69 -28.47
N THR A 449 -5.94 -0.88 -29.44
CA THR A 449 -6.78 -0.51 -30.56
C THR A 449 -6.59 -1.63 -31.58
N MET A 450 -7.47 -2.62 -31.51
CA MET A 450 -7.90 -3.38 -32.69
C MET A 450 -9.28 -2.89 -33.09
#